data_AF-A0AAD5ULU1-F1
#
_entry.id   AF-A0AAD5ULU1-F1
#
_cell.length_a   1.000
_cell.length_b   1.000
_cell.length_c   1.000
_cell.angle_alpha   90.00
_cell.angle_beta   90.00
_cell.angle_gamma   90.00
#
_symmetry.space_group_name_H-M   'P 1'
#
loop_
_entity.id
_entity.type
_entity.pdbx_description
1 polymer ?
#
loop_
_entity_poly.entity_id
_entity_poly.type
_entity_poly.pdbx_seq_one_letter_code
_entity_poly.pdbx_strand_id
1 'polypeptide(L)'
;MSNPNFNKLFNQMSRQRGFFNSTGVLISLGILGYGINQSLFNVDGGYRAVKFSRIGGVKDKVYGEGTHFVVPWFEYPIIYDVRAKPRNIASLTGTKDLQMVNITVRVLSRPNEHQLPTIAKTLGSDYDERVLPSIVNEVLKSVVAQFNASQIITQREKVSKMVKEHLMLRASKFNLVLDDVSITHVAFSPEFTHAVEAKQIAQQEAQRGFYIVDRAKQEKQSIIVKAEGEAKSALLIGQAVNNNPGFLELRKLEAAREIASLVSQSNNKIYVDADTLLLNVKSKH
;
A
#
# COMPACT_ATOMS: atom_id res chain seq x y z
N MET A 1 -100.40 13.90 -46.39
CA MET A 1 -100.06 13.03 -45.24
C MET A 1 -98.56 13.14 -45.00
N SER A 2 -98.21 13.74 -43.87
CA SER A 2 -96.84 13.96 -43.38
C SER A 2 -96.25 12.62 -42.94
N ASN A 3 -95.02 12.31 -43.37
CA ASN A 3 -94.24 11.21 -42.82
C ASN A 3 -92.92 11.78 -42.24
N PRO A 4 -92.88 12.14 -40.95
CA PRO A 4 -91.78 12.89 -40.34
C PRO A 4 -90.59 12.03 -39.89
N ASN A 5 -90.45 10.80 -40.41
CA ASN A 5 -89.48 9.81 -39.88
C ASN A 5 -88.24 9.57 -40.75
N PHE A 6 -88.08 10.23 -41.91
CA PHE A 6 -86.85 10.11 -42.71
C PHE A 6 -85.78 11.15 -42.34
N ASN A 7 -86.19 12.35 -41.90
CA ASN A 7 -85.26 13.43 -41.51
C ASN A 7 -84.63 13.25 -40.12
N LYS A 8 -85.13 12.32 -39.28
CA LYS A 8 -84.53 12.01 -37.97
C LYS A 8 -83.37 11.02 -38.05
N LEU A 9 -83.32 10.13 -39.05
CA LEU A 9 -82.23 9.16 -39.23
C LEU A 9 -80.98 9.80 -39.83
N PHE A 10 -81.13 10.74 -40.76
CA PHE A 10 -79.98 11.44 -41.36
C PHE A 10 -79.34 12.48 -40.42
N ASN A 11 -80.14 13.06 -39.51
CA ASN A 11 -79.66 14.04 -38.55
C ASN A 11 -79.14 13.44 -37.22
N GLN A 12 -79.26 12.10 -37.05
CA GLN A 12 -78.59 11.36 -35.98
C GLN A 12 -77.20 10.85 -36.40
N MET A 13 -76.92 10.75 -37.69
CA MET A 13 -75.64 10.26 -38.23
C MET A 13 -74.59 11.40 -38.44
N SER A 14 -75.02 12.67 -38.44
CA SER A 14 -74.14 13.84 -38.48
C SER A 14 -73.52 14.21 -37.12
N ARG A 15 -74.03 13.65 -36.01
CA ARG A 15 -73.55 13.92 -34.65
C ARG A 15 -72.43 12.97 -34.17
N GLN A 16 -72.14 11.92 -34.94
CA GLN A 16 -71.12 10.90 -34.60
C GLN A 16 -69.77 11.12 -35.30
N ARG A 17 -69.68 12.04 -36.27
CA ARG A 17 -68.42 12.41 -36.94
C ARG A 17 -67.47 13.25 -36.07
N GLY A 18 -67.98 13.86 -35.00
CA GLY A 18 -67.16 14.59 -34.02
C GLY A 18 -66.38 13.67 -33.07
N PHE A 19 -66.89 12.46 -32.80
CA PHE A 19 -66.25 11.51 -31.88
C PHE A 19 -65.16 10.67 -32.57
N PHE A 20 -65.34 10.28 -33.83
CA PHE A 20 -64.31 9.48 -34.53
C PHE A 20 -63.06 10.30 -34.89
N ASN A 21 -63.23 11.58 -35.24
CA ASN A 21 -62.09 12.46 -35.48
C ASN A 21 -61.35 12.82 -34.18
N SER A 22 -62.05 13.06 -33.07
CA SER A 22 -61.40 13.38 -31.79
C SER A 22 -60.66 12.17 -31.19
N THR A 23 -61.25 10.98 -31.27
CA THR A 23 -60.63 9.76 -30.72
C THR A 23 -59.39 9.35 -31.52
N GLY A 24 -59.41 9.47 -32.86
CA GLY A 24 -58.24 9.22 -33.70
C GLY A 24 -57.10 10.22 -33.48
N VAL A 25 -57.44 11.50 -33.25
CA VAL A 25 -56.46 12.53 -32.88
C VAL A 25 -55.84 12.27 -31.50
N LEU A 26 -56.63 11.82 -30.52
CA LEU A 26 -56.12 11.46 -29.20
C LEU A 26 -55.21 10.23 -29.23
N ILE A 27 -55.55 9.20 -30.02
CA ILE A 27 -54.71 8.00 -30.17
C ILE A 27 -53.40 8.35 -30.88
N SER A 28 -53.44 9.16 -31.94
CA SER A 28 -52.22 9.59 -32.65
C SER A 28 -51.32 10.48 -31.78
N LEU A 29 -51.89 11.40 -31.00
CA LEU A 29 -51.14 12.18 -30.00
C LEU A 29 -50.55 11.30 -28.89
N GLY A 30 -51.28 10.28 -28.45
CA GLY A 30 -50.80 9.30 -27.47
C GLY A 30 -49.62 8.48 -27.99
N ILE A 31 -49.70 7.99 -29.23
CA ILE A 31 -48.61 7.24 -29.89
C ILE A 31 -47.39 8.13 -30.12
N LEU A 32 -47.59 9.38 -30.56
CA LEU A 32 -46.50 10.34 -30.76
C LEU A 32 -45.84 10.73 -29.43
N GLY A 33 -46.65 11.00 -28.39
CA GLY A 33 -46.14 11.29 -27.05
C GLY A 33 -45.36 10.13 -26.45
N TYR A 34 -45.87 8.90 -26.61
CA TYR A 34 -45.16 7.68 -26.19
C TYR A 34 -43.86 7.48 -27.00
N GLY A 35 -43.90 7.72 -28.31
CA GLY A 35 -42.74 7.66 -29.18
C GLY A 35 -41.65 8.65 -28.79
N ILE A 36 -42.01 9.91 -28.51
CA ILE A 36 -41.07 10.93 -28.04
C ILE A 36 -40.48 10.53 -26.67
N ASN A 37 -41.32 10.07 -25.74
CA ASN A 37 -40.84 9.65 -24.42
C ASN A 37 -39.85 8.48 -24.51
N GLN A 38 -40.14 7.47 -25.33
CA GLN A 38 -39.22 6.35 -25.60
C GLN A 38 -37.97 6.74 -26.40
N SER A 39 -38.00 7.89 -27.08
CA SER A 39 -36.87 8.40 -27.83
C SER A 39 -35.90 9.22 -26.97
N LEU A 40 -36.28 9.58 -25.75
CA LEU A 40 -35.42 10.36 -24.86
C LEU A 40 -34.75 9.42 -23.85
N PHE A 41 -33.44 9.55 -23.72
CA PHE A 41 -32.69 8.91 -22.64
C PHE A 41 -31.83 9.94 -21.93
N ASN A 42 -31.69 9.78 -20.62
CA ASN A 42 -30.90 10.68 -19.79
C ASN A 42 -29.58 10.00 -19.41
N VAL A 43 -28.50 10.78 -19.42
CA VAL A 43 -27.18 10.35 -18.95
C VAL A 43 -26.85 11.14 -17.70
N ASP A 44 -26.66 10.43 -16.59
CA ASP A 44 -26.31 11.03 -15.31
C ASP A 44 -24.83 11.51 -15.28
N GLY A 45 -24.54 12.43 -14.37
CA GLY A 45 -23.18 12.94 -14.16
C GLY A 45 -22.19 11.82 -13.82
N GLY A 46 -21.05 11.80 -14.49
CA GLY A 46 -20.03 10.74 -14.35
C GLY A 46 -20.30 9.46 -15.14
N TYR A 47 -21.35 9.44 -15.96
CA TYR A 47 -21.54 8.44 -17.01
C TYR A 47 -21.36 9.07 -18.40
N ARG A 48 -21.07 8.22 -19.37
CA ARG A 48 -21.03 8.56 -20.79
C ARG A 48 -21.77 7.50 -21.58
N ALA A 49 -22.50 7.91 -22.60
CA ALA A 49 -23.24 6.98 -23.44
C ALA A 49 -22.63 6.88 -24.85
N VAL A 50 -22.63 5.67 -25.39
CA VAL A 50 -22.35 5.40 -26.79
C VAL A 50 -23.60 4.78 -27.40
N LYS A 51 -24.04 5.28 -28.56
CA LYS A 51 -25.22 4.73 -29.24
C LYS A 51 -24.82 3.56 -30.13
N PHE A 52 -25.50 2.44 -29.99
CA PHE A 52 -25.47 1.36 -30.95
C PHE A 52 -26.66 1.48 -31.90
N SER A 53 -26.42 1.34 -33.20
CA SER A 53 -27.44 1.25 -34.23
C SER A 53 -27.52 -0.17 -34.78
N ARG A 54 -28.73 -0.72 -34.94
CA ARG A 54 -28.94 -2.06 -35.53
C ARG A 54 -28.44 -2.19 -36.98
N ILE A 55 -28.37 -1.08 -37.71
CA ILE A 55 -27.97 -1.07 -39.14
C ILE A 55 -26.48 -0.79 -39.29
N GLY A 56 -25.91 0.07 -38.44
CA GLY A 56 -24.53 0.58 -38.57
C GLY A 56 -23.59 0.24 -37.41
N GLY A 57 -24.03 -0.55 -36.43
CA GLY A 57 -23.26 -0.89 -35.23
C GLY A 57 -23.03 0.30 -34.29
N VAL A 58 -21.93 0.26 -33.55
CA VAL A 58 -21.56 1.30 -32.57
C VAL A 58 -21.16 2.60 -33.26
N LYS A 59 -21.83 3.71 -32.94
CA LYS A 59 -21.50 5.05 -33.45
C LYS A 59 -20.28 5.63 -32.74
N ASP A 60 -19.48 6.41 -33.46
CA ASP A 60 -18.23 6.98 -32.93
C ASP A 60 -18.43 8.23 -32.05
N LYS A 61 -19.66 8.74 -31.95
CA LYS A 61 -19.97 9.91 -31.11
C LYS A 61 -20.25 9.48 -29.67
N VAL A 62 -19.48 10.05 -28.75
CA VAL A 62 -19.69 9.92 -27.31
C VAL A 62 -20.66 11.01 -26.84
N TYR A 63 -21.65 10.60 -26.06
CA TYR A 63 -22.66 11.48 -25.49
C TYR A 63 -22.34 11.72 -24.02
N GLY A 64 -22.27 13.01 -23.66
CA GLY A 64 -22.01 13.47 -22.30
C GLY A 64 -23.22 13.34 -21.38
N GLU A 65 -23.17 14.03 -20.24
CA GLU A 65 -24.30 14.17 -19.33
C GLU A 65 -25.44 14.97 -19.97
N GLY A 66 -26.69 14.64 -19.60
CA GLY A 66 -27.90 15.30 -20.08
C GLY A 66 -28.84 14.40 -20.90
N THR A 67 -29.95 14.99 -21.34
CA THR A 67 -30.98 14.30 -22.14
C THR A 67 -30.58 14.27 -23.61
N HIS A 68 -30.61 13.07 -24.17
CA HIS A 68 -30.21 12.79 -25.54
C HIS A 68 -31.31 12.02 -26.27
N PHE A 69 -31.37 12.20 -27.59
CA PHE A 69 -32.37 11.57 -28.45
C PHE A 69 -31.84 10.28 -29.08
N VAL A 70 -32.58 9.18 -28.98
CA VAL A 70 -32.37 7.91 -29.69
C VAL A 70 -33.58 7.61 -30.55
N VAL A 71 -33.36 7.01 -31.70
CA VAL A 71 -34.47 6.50 -32.52
C VAL A 71 -34.89 5.14 -31.93
N PRO A 72 -36.09 5.03 -31.34
CA PRO A 72 -36.56 3.77 -30.76
C PRO A 72 -36.51 2.67 -31.82
N TRP A 73 -36.24 1.43 -31.39
CA TRP A 73 -36.10 0.24 -32.24
C TRP A 73 -34.83 0.14 -33.09
N PHE A 74 -34.27 1.25 -33.59
CA PHE A 74 -33.03 1.23 -34.38
C PHE A 74 -31.79 1.50 -33.53
N GLU A 75 -31.90 2.31 -32.49
CA GLU A 75 -30.79 2.73 -31.66
C GLU A 75 -31.01 2.37 -30.20
N TYR A 76 -29.97 1.92 -29.52
CA TYR A 76 -29.97 1.73 -28.08
C TYR A 76 -28.71 2.35 -27.45
N PRO A 77 -28.85 3.06 -26.31
CA PRO A 77 -27.71 3.63 -25.60
C PRO A 77 -27.00 2.58 -24.75
N ILE A 78 -25.68 2.52 -24.85
CA ILE A 78 -24.80 1.76 -23.96
C ILE A 78 -24.14 2.77 -23.03
N ILE A 79 -24.44 2.67 -21.74
CA ILE A 79 -23.97 3.61 -20.72
C ILE A 79 -22.73 3.03 -20.05
N TYR A 80 -21.64 3.81 -20.07
CA TYR A 80 -20.39 3.49 -19.41
C TYR A 80 -20.18 4.42 -18.22
N ASP A 81 -19.74 3.83 -17.12
CA ASP A 81 -19.25 4.58 -15.97
C ASP A 81 -17.81 5.02 -16.26
N VAL A 82 -17.58 6.35 -16.26
CA VAL A 82 -16.25 6.93 -16.51
C VAL A 82 -15.52 7.30 -15.22
N ARG A 83 -16.10 6.99 -14.06
CA ARG A 83 -15.47 7.19 -12.76
C ARG A 83 -14.40 6.14 -12.52
N ALA A 84 -13.39 6.54 -11.75
CA ALA A 84 -12.31 5.67 -11.36
C ALA A 84 -12.80 4.59 -10.38
N LYS A 85 -12.67 3.31 -10.75
CA LYS A 85 -13.08 2.18 -9.92
C LYS A 85 -11.86 1.42 -9.38
N PRO A 86 -11.77 1.21 -8.05
CA PRO A 86 -10.68 0.41 -7.49
C PRO A 86 -10.95 -1.08 -7.72
N ARG A 87 -9.92 -1.81 -8.13
CA ARG A 87 -9.96 -3.27 -8.27
C ARG A 87 -8.70 -3.88 -7.67
N ASN A 88 -8.87 -4.89 -6.83
CA ASN A 88 -7.77 -5.67 -6.28
C ASN A 88 -7.62 -6.95 -7.09
N ILE A 89 -6.43 -7.20 -7.61
CA ILE A 89 -6.11 -8.38 -8.41
C ILE A 89 -4.92 -9.06 -7.74
N ALA A 90 -5.13 -10.32 -7.33
CA ALA A 90 -4.08 -11.17 -6.80
C ALA A 90 -3.50 -12.03 -7.93
N SER A 91 -2.18 -12.18 -7.94
CA SER A 91 -1.46 -12.99 -8.91
C SER A 91 -0.37 -13.81 -8.23
N LEU A 92 -0.39 -15.12 -8.49
CA LEU A 92 0.69 -16.02 -8.11
C LEU A 92 1.76 -15.99 -9.21
N THR A 93 2.96 -15.55 -8.86
CA THR A 93 4.05 -15.31 -9.81
C THR A 93 5.36 -15.90 -9.28
N GLY A 94 6.23 -16.36 -10.19
CA GLY A 94 7.58 -16.81 -9.87
C GLY A 94 8.60 -15.67 -9.94
N THR A 95 9.52 -15.63 -9.00
CA THR A 95 10.67 -14.72 -8.97
C THR A 95 11.84 -15.27 -9.80
N LYS A 96 12.90 -14.47 -9.96
CA LYS A 96 14.13 -14.86 -10.67
C LYS A 96 14.82 -16.09 -10.05
N ASP A 97 14.72 -16.25 -8.73
CA ASP A 97 15.24 -17.36 -7.94
C ASP A 97 14.24 -18.52 -7.78
N LEU A 98 13.24 -18.59 -8.67
CA LEU A 98 12.23 -19.66 -8.73
C LEU A 98 11.40 -19.81 -7.45
N GLN A 99 11.24 -18.72 -6.69
CA GLN A 99 10.35 -18.68 -5.54
C GLN A 99 8.96 -18.21 -5.96
N MET A 100 7.94 -18.86 -5.40
CA MET A 100 6.55 -18.48 -5.65
C MET A 100 6.15 -17.36 -4.69
N VAL A 101 5.63 -16.27 -5.24
CA VAL A 101 5.13 -15.12 -4.49
C VAL A 101 3.71 -14.79 -4.92
N ASN A 102 2.83 -14.60 -3.93
CA ASN A 102 1.48 -14.10 -4.15
C ASN A 102 1.47 -12.59 -3.96
N ILE A 103 1.21 -11.86 -5.05
CA ILE A 103 1.21 -10.40 -5.05
C ILE A 103 -0.19 -9.91 -5.37
N THR A 104 -0.71 -9.04 -4.50
CA THR A 104 -1.97 -8.34 -4.72
C THR A 104 -1.69 -6.90 -5.13
N VAL A 105 -2.25 -6.50 -6.27
CA VAL A 105 -2.16 -5.13 -6.79
C VAL A 105 -3.55 -4.52 -6.76
N ARG A 106 -3.64 -3.31 -6.19
CA ARG A 106 -4.79 -2.44 -6.34
C ARG A 106 -4.57 -1.53 -7.55
N VAL A 107 -5.50 -1.57 -8.48
CA VAL A 107 -5.51 -0.72 -9.66
C VAL A 107 -6.76 0.15 -9.60
N LEU A 108 -6.58 1.45 -9.76
CA LEU A 108 -7.65 2.42 -9.92
C LEU A 108 -7.71 2.76 -11.41
N SER A 109 -8.76 2.30 -12.09
CA SER A 109 -8.88 2.42 -13.55
C SER A 109 -10.18 3.08 -13.96
N ARG A 110 -10.13 3.78 -15.08
CA ARG A 110 -11.30 4.33 -15.78
C ARG A 110 -11.09 4.20 -17.30
N PRO A 111 -12.17 4.12 -18.09
CA PRO A 111 -12.06 4.08 -19.55
C PRO A 111 -11.74 5.48 -20.09
N ASN A 112 -11.03 5.57 -21.21
CA ASN A 112 -10.81 6.85 -21.88
C ASN A 112 -12.11 7.35 -22.52
N GLU A 113 -12.58 8.52 -22.08
CA GLU A 113 -13.84 9.13 -22.55
C GLU A 113 -13.89 9.28 -24.07
N HIS A 114 -12.77 9.64 -24.72
CA HIS A 114 -12.75 9.88 -26.16
C HIS A 114 -12.78 8.60 -27.01
N GLN A 115 -12.39 7.46 -26.43
CA GLN A 115 -12.24 6.18 -27.13
C GLN A 115 -13.25 5.13 -26.66
N LEU A 116 -14.30 5.55 -25.94
CA LEU A 116 -15.41 4.70 -25.55
C LEU A 116 -16.05 3.92 -26.70
N PRO A 117 -16.22 4.47 -27.93
CA PRO A 117 -16.76 3.69 -29.04
C PRO A 117 -15.87 2.51 -29.43
N THR A 118 -14.56 2.70 -29.40
CA THR A 118 -13.58 1.63 -29.67
C THR A 118 -13.65 0.57 -28.57
N ILE A 119 -13.69 0.98 -27.29
CA ILE A 119 -13.83 0.08 -26.14
C ILE A 119 -15.12 -0.75 -26.27
N ALA A 120 -16.23 -0.11 -26.62
CA ALA A 120 -17.52 -0.78 -26.81
C ALA A 120 -17.47 -1.81 -27.96
N LYS A 121 -16.77 -1.50 -29.06
CA LYS A 121 -16.59 -2.40 -30.21
C LYS A 121 -15.69 -3.60 -29.89
N THR A 122 -14.57 -3.38 -29.18
CA THR A 122 -13.54 -4.42 -28.98
C THR A 122 -13.69 -5.21 -27.68
N LEU A 123 -14.10 -4.56 -26.60
CA LEU A 123 -14.08 -5.10 -25.24
C LEU A 123 -15.49 -5.36 -24.69
N GLY A 124 -16.46 -4.54 -25.09
CA GLY A 124 -17.85 -4.62 -24.60
C GLY A 124 -18.07 -3.80 -23.34
N SER A 125 -19.14 -4.10 -22.58
CA SER A 125 -19.45 -3.46 -21.29
C SER A 125 -18.48 -3.89 -20.18
N ASP A 126 -18.04 -5.15 -20.21
CA ASP A 126 -17.29 -5.81 -19.13
C ASP A 126 -15.77 -5.72 -19.36
N TYR A 127 -15.32 -4.56 -19.83
CA TYR A 127 -13.93 -4.34 -20.23
C TYR A 127 -12.97 -4.48 -19.03
N ASP A 128 -13.41 -4.12 -17.84
CA ASP A 128 -12.62 -4.14 -16.61
C ASP A 128 -12.40 -5.57 -16.10
N GLU A 129 -13.44 -6.41 -16.14
CA GLU A 129 -13.36 -7.82 -15.75
C GLU A 129 -12.51 -8.65 -16.69
N ARG A 130 -12.56 -8.35 -18.00
CA ARG A 130 -11.85 -9.13 -19.00
C ARG A 130 -10.38 -8.73 -19.15
N VAL A 131 -10.09 -7.42 -19.18
CA VAL A 131 -8.76 -6.91 -19.54
C VAL A 131 -7.86 -6.78 -18.33
N LEU A 132 -8.35 -6.21 -17.22
CA LEU A 132 -7.49 -5.86 -16.08
C LEU A 132 -6.77 -7.07 -15.48
N PRO A 133 -7.43 -8.21 -15.20
CA PRO A 133 -6.74 -9.38 -14.68
C PRO A 133 -5.69 -9.92 -15.65
N SER A 134 -5.96 -9.87 -16.97
CA SER A 134 -5.03 -10.36 -17.98
C SER A 134 -3.75 -9.52 -18.03
N ILE A 135 -3.88 -8.19 -18.15
CA ILE A 135 -2.72 -7.28 -18.22
C ILE A 135 -1.93 -7.26 -16.91
N VAL A 136 -2.62 -7.32 -15.76
CA VAL A 136 -1.98 -7.33 -14.44
C VAL A 136 -1.18 -8.61 -14.24
N ASN A 137 -1.75 -9.76 -14.57
CA ASN A 137 -1.04 -11.04 -14.48
C ASN A 137 0.17 -11.09 -15.44
N GLU A 138 0.03 -10.58 -16.66
CA GLU A 138 1.14 -10.53 -17.62
C GLU A 138 2.29 -9.64 -17.12
N VAL A 139 1.99 -8.40 -16.72
CA VAL A 139 3.01 -7.44 -16.28
C VAL A 139 3.66 -7.89 -14.98
N LEU A 140 2.89 -8.40 -14.02
CA LEU A 140 3.45 -8.93 -12.78
C LEU A 140 4.42 -10.08 -13.07
N LYS A 141 4.02 -11.06 -13.90
CA LYS A 141 4.92 -12.16 -14.30
C LYS A 141 6.19 -11.68 -14.98
N SER A 142 6.09 -10.67 -15.84
CA SER A 142 7.25 -10.12 -16.55
C SER A 142 8.21 -9.35 -15.64
N VAL A 143 7.68 -8.52 -14.72
CA VAL A 143 8.51 -7.67 -13.85
C VAL A 143 9.10 -8.49 -12.70
N VAL A 144 8.28 -9.28 -12.00
CA VAL A 144 8.69 -10.06 -10.83
C VAL A 144 9.74 -11.10 -11.17
N ALA A 145 9.67 -11.72 -12.36
CA ALA A 145 10.67 -12.67 -12.83
C ALA A 145 12.08 -12.07 -13.01
N GLN A 146 12.23 -10.73 -13.03
CA GLN A 146 13.53 -10.06 -13.14
C GLN A 146 14.20 -9.83 -11.77
N PHE A 147 13.45 -9.94 -10.67
CA PHE A 147 13.92 -9.69 -9.32
C PHE A 147 13.98 -10.97 -8.49
N ASN A 148 14.94 -11.03 -7.56
CA ASN A 148 14.98 -12.08 -6.55
C ASN A 148 13.94 -11.80 -5.44
N ALA A 149 13.50 -12.83 -4.73
CA ALA A 149 12.55 -12.69 -3.62
C ALA A 149 12.98 -11.64 -2.58
N SER A 150 14.26 -11.63 -2.19
CA SER A 150 14.81 -10.65 -1.24
C SER A 150 14.77 -9.20 -1.76
N GLN A 151 14.89 -9.00 -3.07
CA GLN A 151 14.85 -7.67 -3.69
C GLN A 151 13.43 -7.12 -3.76
N ILE A 152 12.42 -7.97 -3.89
CA ILE A 152 11.02 -7.54 -3.89
C ILE A 152 10.64 -6.96 -2.52
N ILE A 153 11.18 -7.53 -1.44
CA ILE A 153 10.98 -7.02 -0.07
C ILE A 153 11.78 -5.72 0.14
N THR A 154 13.08 -5.74 -0.16
CA THR A 154 13.99 -4.61 0.15
C THR A 154 13.84 -3.42 -0.80
N GLN A 155 13.54 -3.64 -2.07
CA GLN A 155 13.42 -2.63 -3.13
C GLN A 155 11.99 -2.51 -3.67
N ARG A 156 10.99 -2.68 -2.79
CA ARG A 156 9.57 -2.69 -3.16
C ARG A 156 9.13 -1.44 -3.94
N GLU A 157 9.68 -0.27 -3.62
CA GLU A 157 9.36 0.98 -4.31
C GLU A 157 9.79 0.95 -5.78
N LYS A 158 11.00 0.44 -6.04
CA LYS A 158 11.54 0.30 -7.40
C LYS A 158 10.70 -0.68 -8.22
N VAL A 159 10.33 -1.82 -7.62
CA VAL A 159 9.45 -2.81 -8.27
C VAL A 159 8.08 -2.20 -8.54
N SER A 160 7.50 -1.48 -7.58
CA SER A 160 6.18 -0.83 -7.74
C SER A 160 6.17 0.21 -8.85
N LYS A 161 7.23 1.02 -8.96
CA LYS A 161 7.38 2.00 -10.04
C LYS A 161 7.45 1.31 -11.42
N MET A 162 8.26 0.26 -11.54
CA MET A 162 8.40 -0.49 -12.79
C MET A 162 7.08 -1.17 -13.18
N VAL A 163 6.37 -1.77 -12.22
CA VAL A 163 5.04 -2.35 -12.44
C VAL A 163 4.05 -1.29 -12.92
N LYS A 164 4.04 -0.10 -12.30
CA LYS A 164 3.17 1.02 -12.70
C LYS A 164 3.44 1.47 -14.13
N GLU A 165 4.70 1.69 -14.50
CA GLU A 165 5.10 2.12 -15.85
C GLU A 165 4.68 1.10 -16.92
N HIS A 166 4.96 -0.17 -16.69
CA HIS A 166 4.58 -1.25 -17.62
C HIS A 166 3.06 -1.42 -17.71
N LEU A 167 2.34 -1.33 -16.59
CA LEU A 167 0.88 -1.43 -16.59
C LEU A 167 0.23 -0.25 -17.32
N MET A 168 0.69 0.97 -17.11
CA MET A 168 0.21 2.14 -17.83
C MET A 168 0.41 1.99 -19.34
N LEU A 169 1.59 1.52 -19.77
CA LEU A 169 1.90 1.30 -21.19
C LEU A 169 1.07 0.17 -21.82
N ARG A 170 0.71 -0.87 -21.05
CA ARG A 170 -0.18 -1.93 -21.54
C ARG A 170 -1.64 -1.51 -21.54
N ALA A 171 -2.11 -0.82 -20.50
CA ALA A 171 -3.49 -0.35 -20.39
C ALA A 171 -3.85 0.67 -21.47
N SER A 172 -2.90 1.55 -21.86
CA SER A 172 -3.12 2.54 -22.92
C SER A 172 -3.44 1.91 -24.27
N LYS A 173 -2.90 0.71 -24.58
CA LYS A 173 -3.22 -0.04 -25.81
C LYS A 173 -4.68 -0.50 -25.87
N PHE A 174 -5.32 -0.66 -24.71
CA PHE A 174 -6.74 -1.01 -24.58
C PHE A 174 -7.61 0.22 -24.32
N ASN A 175 -7.07 1.43 -24.48
CA ASN A 175 -7.75 2.70 -24.23
C ASN A 175 -8.25 2.86 -22.78
N LEU A 176 -7.57 2.21 -21.82
CA LEU A 176 -7.84 2.34 -20.39
C LEU A 176 -6.83 3.28 -19.74
N VAL A 177 -7.32 4.14 -18.86
CA VAL A 177 -6.51 5.06 -18.07
C VAL A 177 -6.39 4.51 -16.66
N LEU A 178 -5.16 4.39 -16.17
CA LEU A 178 -4.86 4.00 -14.80
C LEU A 178 -4.50 5.26 -14.02
N ASP A 179 -5.35 5.66 -13.08
CA ASP A 179 -5.10 6.84 -12.24
C ASP A 179 -4.08 6.49 -11.12
N ASP A 180 -4.20 5.28 -10.56
CA ASP A 180 -3.29 4.79 -9.54
C ASP A 180 -3.07 3.27 -9.62
N VAL A 181 -1.87 2.84 -9.27
CA VAL A 181 -1.45 1.43 -9.25
C VAL A 181 -0.56 1.25 -8.03
N SER A 182 -0.98 0.40 -7.09
CA SER A 182 -0.20 0.11 -5.89
C SER A 182 -0.18 -1.38 -5.58
N ILE A 183 1.00 -1.90 -5.24
CA ILE A 183 1.13 -3.26 -4.68
C ILE A 183 0.64 -3.16 -3.22
N THR A 184 -0.41 -3.88 -2.85
CA THR A 184 -0.97 -3.85 -1.49
C THR A 184 -0.34 -4.92 -0.60
N HIS A 185 -0.32 -6.16 -1.08
CA HIS A 185 0.15 -7.31 -0.32
C HIS A 185 1.16 -8.13 -1.13
N VAL A 186 2.21 -8.61 -0.44
CA VAL A 186 3.23 -9.50 -1.00
C VAL A 186 3.43 -10.61 0.03
N ALA A 187 3.09 -11.83 -0.32
CA ALA A 187 3.25 -13.01 0.52
C ALA A 187 4.10 -14.06 -0.17
N PHE A 188 5.11 -14.56 0.53
CA PHE A 188 5.91 -15.70 0.12
C PHE A 188 5.34 -16.98 0.74
N SER A 189 5.86 -18.14 0.33
CA SER A 189 5.49 -19.39 1.02
C SER A 189 5.90 -19.33 2.50
N PRO A 190 5.14 -19.97 3.41
CA PRO A 190 5.49 -20.02 4.83
C PRO A 190 6.89 -20.60 5.07
N GLU A 191 7.29 -21.59 4.28
CA GLU A 191 8.59 -22.26 4.37
C GLU A 191 9.74 -21.30 4.03
N PHE A 192 9.57 -20.48 2.97
CA PHE A 192 10.57 -19.48 2.59
C PHE A 192 10.69 -18.40 3.65
N THR A 193 9.55 -17.93 4.18
CA THR A 193 9.52 -16.90 5.25
C THR A 193 10.26 -17.40 6.48
N HIS A 194 9.97 -18.62 6.92
CA HIS A 194 10.65 -19.25 8.05
C HIS A 194 12.15 -19.42 7.80
N ALA A 195 12.55 -19.83 6.60
CA ALA A 195 13.97 -19.97 6.24
C ALA A 195 14.73 -18.63 6.25
N VAL A 196 14.10 -17.54 5.79
CA VAL A 196 14.67 -16.20 5.82
C VAL A 196 14.80 -15.69 7.24
N GLU A 197 13.76 -15.86 8.06
CA GLU A 197 13.78 -15.49 9.48
C GLU A 197 14.86 -16.26 10.24
N ALA A 198 14.95 -17.59 10.06
CA ALA A 198 15.97 -18.43 10.67
C ALA A 198 17.39 -17.99 10.25
N LYS A 199 17.59 -17.66 8.97
CA LYS A 199 18.87 -17.12 8.48
C LYS A 199 19.20 -15.79 9.11
N GLN A 200 18.22 -14.89 9.27
CA GLN A 200 18.41 -13.60 9.91
C GLN A 200 18.77 -13.74 11.39
N ILE A 201 18.12 -14.66 12.09
CA ILE A 201 18.43 -15.00 13.50
C ILE A 201 19.87 -15.52 13.59
N ALA A 202 20.23 -16.51 12.76
CA ALA A 202 21.59 -17.07 12.77
C ALA A 202 22.67 -16.02 12.43
N GLN A 203 22.41 -15.12 11.49
CA GLN A 203 23.31 -14.00 11.17
C GLN A 203 23.45 -13.03 12.35
N GLN A 204 22.34 -12.70 13.01
CA GLN A 204 22.35 -11.83 14.18
C GLN A 204 23.08 -12.49 15.36
N GLU A 205 22.90 -13.78 15.58
CA GLU A 205 23.62 -14.56 16.60
C GLU A 205 25.11 -14.63 16.32
N ALA A 206 25.51 -14.88 15.08
CA ALA A 206 26.92 -14.85 14.69
C ALA A 206 27.55 -13.47 14.92
N GLN A 207 26.83 -12.41 14.56
CA GLN A 207 27.28 -11.03 14.80
C GLN A 207 27.38 -10.72 16.31
N ARG A 208 26.41 -11.16 17.13
CA ARG A 208 26.49 -11.05 18.59
C ARG A 208 27.68 -11.81 19.16
N GLY A 209 27.92 -13.04 18.69
CA GLY A 209 29.07 -13.85 19.08
C GLY A 209 30.39 -13.15 18.81
N PHE A 210 30.53 -12.51 17.65
CA PHE A 210 31.70 -11.70 17.32
C PHE A 210 31.91 -10.56 18.32
N TYR A 211 30.85 -9.80 18.66
CA TYR A 211 30.94 -8.72 19.64
C TYR A 211 31.25 -9.20 21.07
N ILE A 212 30.76 -10.37 21.48
CA ILE A 212 31.08 -10.95 22.79
C ILE A 212 32.57 -11.29 22.87
N VAL A 213 33.11 -11.93 21.82
CA VAL A 213 34.54 -12.26 21.76
C VAL A 213 35.40 -11.01 21.72
N ASP A 214 35.01 -10.00 20.93
CA ASP A 214 35.75 -8.75 20.85
C ASP A 214 35.73 -8.00 22.20
N ARG A 215 34.57 -7.91 22.85
CA ARG A 215 34.45 -7.37 24.20
C ARG A 215 35.35 -8.09 25.19
N ALA A 216 35.38 -9.43 25.16
CA ALA A 216 36.22 -10.22 26.05
C ALA A 216 37.72 -9.97 25.80
N LYS A 217 38.13 -9.76 24.53
CA LYS A 217 39.52 -9.38 24.18
C LYS A 217 39.87 -7.99 24.70
N GLN A 218 38.99 -7.02 24.50
CA GLN A 218 39.19 -5.65 25.00
C GLN A 218 39.25 -5.62 26.53
N GLU A 219 38.39 -6.37 27.21
CA GLU A 219 38.38 -6.49 28.66
C GLU A 219 39.67 -7.14 29.19
N LYS A 220 40.13 -8.23 28.56
CA LYS A 220 41.43 -8.84 28.86
C LYS A 220 42.58 -7.84 28.70
N GLN A 221 42.61 -7.09 27.59
CA GLN A 221 43.66 -6.11 27.35
C GLN A 221 43.61 -4.98 28.41
N SER A 222 42.41 -4.52 28.76
CA SER A 222 42.20 -3.52 29.82
C SER A 222 42.75 -4.01 31.17
N ILE A 223 42.50 -5.27 31.54
CA ILE A 223 43.01 -5.87 32.78
C ILE A 223 44.55 -5.95 32.77
N ILE A 224 45.16 -6.38 31.65
CA ILE A 224 46.63 -6.45 31.53
C ILE A 224 47.24 -5.06 31.68
N VAL A 225 46.73 -4.07 30.93
CA VAL A 225 47.22 -2.69 30.99
C VAL A 225 47.04 -2.09 32.39
N LYS A 226 45.91 -2.38 33.05
CA LYS A 226 45.65 -1.95 34.43
C LYS A 226 46.63 -2.59 35.40
N ALA A 227 46.86 -3.90 35.32
CA ALA A 227 47.80 -4.63 36.19
C ALA A 227 49.25 -4.18 35.98
N GLU A 228 49.67 -3.94 34.73
CA GLU A 228 50.98 -3.36 34.41
C GLU A 228 51.11 -1.93 34.97
N GLY A 229 50.07 -1.12 34.85
CA GLY A 229 49.98 0.21 35.42
C GLY A 229 50.10 0.20 36.95
N GLU A 230 49.38 -0.71 37.62
CA GLU A 230 49.44 -0.91 39.07
C GLU A 230 50.82 -1.40 39.53
N ALA A 231 51.41 -2.38 38.84
CA ALA A 231 52.75 -2.89 39.16
C ALA A 231 53.82 -1.80 39.00
N LYS A 232 53.77 -1.04 37.90
CA LYS A 232 54.70 0.07 37.66
C LYS A 232 54.50 1.20 38.67
N SER A 233 53.25 1.52 39.03
CA SER A 233 52.93 2.47 40.09
C SER A 233 53.49 2.02 41.45
N ALA A 234 53.29 0.75 41.82
CA ALA A 234 53.80 0.19 43.06
C ALA A 234 55.33 0.21 43.13
N LEU A 235 56.03 -0.10 42.03
CA LEU A 235 57.49 0.01 41.95
C LEU A 235 57.98 1.45 42.14
N LEU A 236 57.34 2.43 41.48
CA LEU A 236 57.69 3.84 41.61
C LEU A 236 57.42 4.37 43.01
N ILE A 237 56.29 3.99 43.61
CA ILE A 237 55.96 4.33 45.00
C ILE A 237 56.99 3.68 45.95
N GLY A 238 57.33 2.41 45.76
CA GLY A 238 58.33 1.71 46.57
C GLY A 238 59.71 2.36 46.48
N GLN A 239 60.13 2.79 45.29
CA GLN A 239 61.37 3.56 45.11
C GLN A 239 61.29 4.93 45.81
N ALA A 240 60.17 5.65 45.68
CA ALA A 240 59.98 6.93 46.35
C ALA A 240 60.02 6.80 47.89
N VAL A 241 59.41 5.74 48.42
CA VAL A 241 59.43 5.39 49.85
C VAL A 241 60.84 5.07 50.34
N ASN A 242 61.60 4.25 49.59
CA ASN A 242 62.98 3.91 49.93
C ASN A 242 63.91 5.14 49.92
N ASN A 243 63.67 6.09 49.03
CA ASN A 243 64.48 7.30 48.90
C ASN A 243 64.16 8.37 49.95
N ASN A 244 62.94 8.40 50.51
CA ASN A 244 62.54 9.39 51.49
C ASN A 244 61.61 8.79 52.57
N PRO A 245 62.11 8.52 53.80
CA PRO A 245 61.31 7.94 54.87
C PRO A 245 60.14 8.85 55.32
N GLY A 246 60.24 10.18 55.14
CA GLY A 246 59.15 11.12 55.45
C GLY A 246 57.94 11.00 54.52
N PHE A 247 58.08 10.37 53.35
CA PHE A 247 56.98 10.16 52.41
C PHE A 247 55.92 9.19 52.95
N LEU A 248 56.33 8.15 53.69
CA LEU A 248 55.40 7.22 54.34
C LEU A 248 54.58 7.90 55.43
N GLU A 249 55.20 8.77 56.23
CA GLU A 249 54.51 9.52 57.28
C GLU A 249 53.49 10.49 56.68
N LEU A 250 53.86 11.23 55.63
CA LEU A 250 52.94 12.10 54.90
C LEU A 250 51.74 11.33 54.35
N ARG A 251 51.97 10.16 53.72
CA ARG A 251 50.89 9.30 53.21
C ARG A 251 49.97 8.77 54.30
N LYS A 252 50.50 8.43 55.48
CA LYS A 252 49.69 8.03 56.63
C LYS A 252 48.79 9.17 57.11
N LEU A 253 49.31 10.40 57.17
CA LEU A 253 48.53 11.58 57.54
C LEU A 253 47.45 11.92 56.50
N GLU A 254 47.75 11.80 55.21
CA GLU A 254 46.77 11.97 54.14
C GLU A 254 45.64 10.94 54.22
N ALA A 255 45.96 9.66 54.39
CA ALA A 255 44.98 8.59 54.54
C ALA A 255 44.10 8.81 55.79
N ALA A 256 44.70 9.22 56.91
CA ALA A 256 43.95 9.56 58.12
C ALA A 256 42.98 10.73 57.87
N ARG A 257 43.41 11.76 57.13
CA ARG A 257 42.56 12.90 56.76
C ARG A 257 41.39 12.49 55.86
N GLU A 258 41.64 11.60 54.90
CA GLU A 258 40.63 11.10 53.98
C GLU A 258 39.59 10.21 54.69
N ILE A 259 40.04 9.29 55.53
CA ILE A 259 39.16 8.46 56.37
C ILE A 259 38.31 9.36 57.28
N ALA A 260 38.92 10.37 57.92
CA ALA A 260 38.17 11.32 58.74
C ALA A 260 37.11 12.10 57.96
N SER A 261 37.42 12.49 56.72
CA SER A 261 36.48 13.12 55.78
C SER A 261 35.30 12.20 55.44
N LEU A 262 35.58 10.95 55.02
CA LEU A 262 34.54 9.96 54.68
C LEU A 262 33.63 9.65 55.87
N VAL A 263 34.22 9.48 57.07
CA VAL A 263 33.46 9.23 58.31
C VAL A 263 32.60 10.43 58.70
N SER A 264 33.10 11.65 58.54
CA SER A 264 32.34 12.88 58.82
C SER A 264 31.11 13.02 57.91
N GLN A 265 31.23 12.64 56.63
CA GLN A 265 30.16 12.72 55.64
C GLN A 265 29.15 11.55 55.67
N SER A 266 29.54 10.38 56.19
CA SER A 266 28.65 9.22 56.27
C SER A 266 27.57 9.35 57.36
N ASN A 267 26.32 9.03 57.03
CA ASN A 267 25.18 9.11 57.96
C ASN A 267 25.10 7.92 58.94
N ASN A 268 25.73 6.78 58.63
CA ASN A 268 25.71 5.58 59.47
C ASN A 268 27.12 5.26 59.95
N LYS A 269 27.43 5.65 61.19
CA LYS A 269 28.79 5.61 61.75
C LYS A 269 28.94 4.37 62.64
N ILE A 270 29.75 3.41 62.19
CA ILE A 270 30.19 2.28 63.01
C ILE A 270 31.69 2.44 63.19
N TYR A 271 32.11 2.75 64.42
CA TYR A 271 33.52 2.81 64.79
C TYR A 271 33.97 1.38 65.09
N VAL A 272 34.81 0.82 64.22
CA VAL A 272 35.39 -0.50 64.39
C VAL A 272 36.85 -0.29 64.78
N ASP A 273 37.26 -0.92 65.88
CA ASP A 273 38.63 -0.80 66.39
C ASP A 273 39.62 -1.47 65.43
N ALA A 274 40.76 -0.83 65.18
CA ALA A 274 41.73 -1.28 64.18
C ALA A 274 42.30 -2.67 64.49
N ASP A 275 42.38 -3.04 65.78
CA ASP A 275 42.82 -4.35 66.23
C ASP A 275 41.82 -5.47 65.87
N THR A 276 40.52 -5.16 65.76
CA THR A 276 39.48 -6.15 65.38
C THR A 276 39.47 -6.47 63.89
N LEU A 277 40.05 -5.61 63.04
CA LEU A 277 40.10 -5.77 61.59
C LEU A 277 41.39 -6.43 61.08
N LEU A 278 42.32 -6.81 61.98
CA LEU A 278 43.64 -7.35 61.62
C LEU A 278 44.43 -6.48 60.62
N LEU A 279 44.11 -5.18 60.55
CA LEU A 279 44.80 -4.19 59.70
C LEU A 279 46.12 -3.71 60.33
N ASN A 280 46.60 -4.38 61.37
CA ASN A 280 47.79 -3.97 62.10
C ASN A 280 49.06 -4.32 61.32
N VAL A 281 49.40 -3.47 60.35
CA VAL A 281 50.70 -3.44 59.67
C VAL A 281 51.73 -2.77 60.59
N LYS A 282 51.87 -3.27 61.83
CA LYS A 282 52.94 -2.81 62.72
C LYS A 282 54.26 -3.36 62.17
N SER A 283 55.07 -2.48 61.58
CA SER A 283 56.47 -2.79 61.29
C SER A 283 57.15 -3.12 62.62
N LYS A 284 57.52 -4.38 62.81
CA LYS A 284 58.51 -4.73 63.82
C LYS A 284 59.80 -3.98 63.46
N HIS A 285 60.16 -3.02 64.30
CA HIS A 285 61.54 -2.61 64.44
C HIS A 285 62.37 -3.76 65.00
#